data_AF-A0A5J4ZRI7-F1
#
_entry.id   AF-A0A5J4ZRI7-F1
#
_cell.length_a   1.000
_cell.length_b   1.000
_cell.length_c   1.000
_cell.angle_alpha   90.00
_cell.angle_beta   90.00
_cell.angle_gamma   90.00
#
_symmetry.space_group_name_H-M   'P 1'
#
loop_
_entity.id
_entity.type
_entity.pdbx_description
1 polymer ?
#
loop_
_entity_poly.entity_id
_entity_poly.type
_entity_poly.pdbx_seq_one_letter_code
_entity_poly.pdbx_strand_id
1 'polypeptide(L)'
;MLLSSRSKEIVPGGRMVLTFIGRNIADPTSNDCCLLWELIARSLLDMVATGLVEEADVDSFHLPFYSPYKDEVKDIIHKEGSFNLDKLEVFEVNWDASD
;
A
#
# COMPACT_ATOMS: atom_id res chain seq x y z
N MET A 1 6.59 -13.48 0.27
CA MET A 1 6.79 -14.00 1.65
C MET A 1 5.48 -14.25 2.39
N LEU A 2 4.52 -13.31 2.39
CA LEU A 2 3.24 -13.50 3.09
C LEU A 2 2.51 -14.77 2.63
N LEU A 3 2.16 -14.86 1.34
CA LEU A 3 1.40 -15.98 0.77
C LEU A 3 2.12 -17.32 0.99
N SER A 4 3.40 -17.41 0.62
CA SER A 4 4.19 -18.64 0.78
C SER A 4 4.36 -19.11 2.23
N SER A 5 4.18 -18.22 3.21
CA SER A 5 4.16 -18.61 4.64
C SER A 5 2.77 -19.11 5.02
N ARG A 6 1.72 -18.37 4.63
CA ARG A 6 0.32 -18.75 4.89
C ARG A 6 -0.05 -20.09 4.26
N SER A 7 0.52 -20.45 3.11
CA SER A 7 0.23 -21.73 2.45
C SER A 7 0.67 -22.96 3.24
N LYS A 8 1.67 -22.81 4.13
CA LYS A 8 2.14 -23.87 5.01
C LYS A 8 1.30 -24.01 6.29
N GLU A 9 0.60 -22.95 6.67
CA GLU A 9 -0.14 -22.85 7.92
C GLU A 9 -1.64 -23.13 7.74
N ILE A 10 -2.19 -22.76 6.58
CA ILE A 10 -3.61 -22.94 6.27
C ILE A 10 -3.88 -24.41 5.90
N VAL A 11 -4.92 -24.98 6.51
CA VAL A 11 -5.37 -26.34 6.23
C VAL A 11 -5.90 -26.48 4.79
N PRO A 12 -5.83 -27.68 4.17
CA PRO A 12 -6.41 -27.91 2.86
C PRO A 12 -7.89 -27.48 2.78
N GLY A 13 -8.23 -26.66 1.78
CA GLY A 13 -9.58 -26.09 1.62
C GLY A 13 -9.86 -24.85 2.49
N GLY A 14 -8.94 -24.45 3.37
CA GLY A 14 -9.03 -23.20 4.12
C GLY A 14 -8.97 -21.97 3.21
N ARG A 15 -9.55 -20.85 3.68
CA ARG A 15 -9.62 -19.58 2.95
C ARG A 15 -8.93 -18.47 3.73
N MET A 16 -8.54 -17.43 3.01
CA MET A 16 -7.94 -16.21 3.56
C MET A 16 -8.67 -15.00 3.00
N VAL A 17 -8.91 -14.01 3.85
CA VAL A 17 -9.44 -12.70 3.46
C VAL A 17 -8.41 -11.66 3.85
N LEU A 18 -8.01 -10.82 2.90
CA LEU A 18 -7.05 -9.74 3.10
C LEU A 18 -7.70 -8.41 2.72
N THR A 19 -7.47 -7.40 3.56
CA THR A 19 -7.91 -6.02 3.31
C THR A 19 -6.72 -5.10 3.59
N PHE A 20 -6.39 -4.25 2.64
CA PHE A 20 -5.28 -3.32 2.72
C PHE A 20 -5.55 -2.12 1.80
N ILE A 21 -4.84 -1.02 2.04
CA ILE A 21 -4.93 0.17 1.20
C ILE A 21 -4.31 -0.15 -0.16
N GLY A 22 -5.05 0.18 -1.23
CA GLY A 22 -4.60 0.04 -2.62
C GLY A 22 -4.81 1.34 -3.38
N ARG A 23 -4.63 1.27 -4.70
CA ARG A 23 -4.86 2.38 -5.63
C ARG A 23 -5.75 1.94 -6.80
N ASN A 24 -6.55 2.86 -7.32
CA ASN A 24 -7.40 2.61 -8.49
C ASN A 24 -6.70 2.87 -9.81
N ILE A 25 -5.71 3.76 -9.83
CA ILE A 25 -4.94 4.12 -11.03
C ILE A 25 -3.66 3.28 -11.10
N ALA A 26 -3.35 2.75 -12.29
CA ALA A 26 -2.18 1.90 -12.54
C ALA A 26 -0.83 2.63 -12.48
N ASP A 27 -0.81 3.96 -12.58
CA ASP A 27 0.37 4.80 -12.34
C ASP A 27 0.59 5.04 -10.83
N PRO A 28 1.73 4.58 -10.26
CA PRO A 28 1.99 4.68 -8.81
C PRO A 28 2.30 6.12 -8.36
N THR A 29 2.49 7.06 -9.29
CA THR A 29 2.72 8.47 -9.01
C THR A 29 1.44 9.31 -9.01
N SER A 30 0.29 8.67 -9.27
CA SER A 30 -1.00 9.36 -9.33
C SER A 30 -1.50 9.82 -7.95
N ASN A 31 -2.21 10.95 -7.93
CA ASN A 31 -2.75 11.56 -6.71
C ASN A 31 -3.82 10.72 -5.99
N ASP A 32 -4.36 9.70 -6.64
CA ASP A 32 -5.42 8.82 -6.13
C ASP A 32 -5.00 8.10 -4.82
N CYS A 33 -3.71 7.85 -4.64
CA CYS A 33 -3.19 7.21 -3.43
C CYS A 33 -2.19 8.07 -2.64
N CYS A 34 -1.67 9.13 -3.25
CA CYS A 34 -0.51 9.85 -2.73
C CYS A 34 -0.85 11.06 -1.86
N LEU A 35 -2.13 11.44 -1.72
CA LEU A 35 -2.52 12.67 -1.00
C LEU A 35 -1.94 12.77 0.42
N LEU A 36 -2.01 11.71 1.22
CA LEU A 36 -1.44 11.73 2.59
C LEU A 36 0.09 11.87 2.57
N TRP A 37 0.75 11.15 1.67
CA TRP A 37 2.21 11.15 1.58
C TRP A 37 2.74 12.48 1.04
N GLU A 38 2.00 13.10 0.13
CA GLU A 38 2.30 14.44 -0.37
C GLU A 38 2.20 15.49 0.76
N LEU A 39 1.18 15.40 1.62
CA LEU A 39 1.05 16.29 2.78
C LEU A 39 2.21 16.12 3.77
N ILE A 40 2.63 14.88 4.02
CA ILE A 40 3.78 14.59 4.88
C ILE A 40 5.06 15.15 4.25
N ALA A 41 5.29 14.91 2.97
CA ALA A 41 6.46 15.42 2.25
C ALA A 41 6.53 16.95 2.30
N ARG A 42 5.40 17.65 2.05
CA ARG A 42 5.32 19.12 2.16
C ARG A 42 5.63 19.59 3.59
N SER A 43 5.08 18.92 4.60
CA SER A 43 5.32 19.27 6.01
C SER A 43 6.81 19.10 6.38
N LEU A 44 7.47 18.05 5.88
CA LEU A 44 8.90 17.85 6.07
C LEU A 44 9.73 18.94 5.38
N LEU A 45 9.36 19.35 4.17
CA LEU A 45 10.02 20.46 3.47
C LEU A 45 9.87 21.80 4.22
N ASP A 46 8.71 22.06 4.83
CA ASP A 46 8.51 23.23 5.69
C ASP A 46 9.40 23.17 6.95
N MET A 47 9.60 21.98 7.52
CA MET A 47 10.54 21.78 8.64
C MET A 47 11.99 22.01 8.23
N VAL A 48 12.38 21.65 7.01
CA VAL A 48 13.69 21.98 6.44
C VAL A 48 13.84 23.50 6.27
N ALA A 49 12.82 24.16 5.70
CA ALA A 49 12.84 25.61 5.50
C ALA A 49 12.94 26.41 6.81
N THR A 50 12.42 25.86 7.92
CA THR A 50 12.53 26.45 9.26
C THR A 50 13.78 26.03 10.03
N GLY A 51 14.63 25.17 9.45
CA GLY A 51 15.88 24.69 10.05
C GLY A 51 15.68 23.67 11.18
N LEU A 52 14.51 23.04 11.27
CA LEU A 52 14.21 22.01 12.26
C LEU A 52 14.75 20.63 11.86
N VAL A 53 14.93 20.39 10.57
CA VAL A 53 15.39 19.12 9.98
C VAL A 53 16.41 19.42 8.88
N GLU A 54 17.41 18.55 8.71
CA GLU A 54 18.36 18.67 7.60
C GLU A 54 17.74 18.14 6.30
N GLU A 55 18.02 18.80 5.18
CA GLU A 55 17.52 18.37 3.86
C GLU A 55 17.96 16.93 3.51
N ALA A 56 19.20 16.57 3.88
CA ALA A 56 19.74 15.22 3.66
C ALA A 56 18.96 14.12 4.41
N ASP A 57 18.38 14.45 5.56
CA ASP A 57 17.54 13.50 6.31
C ASP A 57 16.21 13.26 5.58
N VAL A 58 15.62 14.31 4.99
CA VAL A 58 14.39 14.19 4.20
C VAL A 58 14.66 13.41 2.90
N ASP A 59 15.76 13.69 2.21
CA ASP A 59 16.14 13.01 0.97
C ASP A 59 16.40 11.50 1.15
N SER A 60 16.99 11.13 2.30
CA SER A 60 17.26 9.73 2.63
C SER A 60 16.07 9.01 3.26
N PHE A 61 15.03 9.74 3.67
CA PHE A 61 13.84 9.17 4.26
C PHE A 61 12.90 8.59 3.20
N HIS A 62 12.74 7.27 3.20
CA HIS A 62 11.76 6.57 2.37
C HIS A 62 10.76 5.83 3.25
N LEU A 63 9.48 6.02 2.97
CA LEU A 63 8.41 5.33 3.69
C LEU A 63 8.31 3.87 3.22
N PRO A 64 8.38 2.88 4.12
CA PRO A 64 8.28 1.46 3.77
C PRO A 64 6.82 1.05 3.56
N PHE A 65 6.12 1.78 2.71
CA PHE A 65 4.70 1.61 2.44
C PHE A 65 4.43 1.65 0.95
N TYR A 66 3.57 0.73 0.48
CA TYR A 66 3.21 0.63 -0.92
C TYR A 66 1.73 0.27 -1.05
N SER A 67 1.02 1.04 -1.88
CA SER A 67 -0.37 0.75 -2.24
C SER A 67 -0.41 0.09 -3.60
N PRO A 68 -0.70 -1.22 -3.67
CA PRO A 68 -0.67 -1.93 -4.93
C PRO A 68 -1.90 -1.60 -5.78
N TYR A 69 -1.71 -1.66 -7.09
CA TYR A 69 -2.82 -1.69 -8.04
C TYR A 69 -3.38 -3.11 -8.11
N LYS A 70 -4.69 -3.24 -8.34
CA LYS A 70 -5.40 -4.54 -8.30
C LYS A 70 -4.76 -5.63 -9.16
N ASP A 71 -4.20 -5.27 -10.32
CA ASP A 71 -3.60 -6.26 -11.21
C ASP A 71 -2.22 -6.72 -10.73
N GLU A 72 -1.46 -5.88 -10.02
CA GLU A 72 -0.21 -6.29 -9.36
C GLU A 72 -0.49 -7.34 -8.27
N VAL A 73 -1.60 -7.18 -7.53
CA VAL A 73 -2.04 -8.17 -6.53
C VAL A 73 -2.35 -9.50 -7.19
N LYS A 74 -3.09 -9.50 -8.31
CA LYS A 74 -3.40 -10.73 -9.07
C LYS A 74 -2.13 -11.41 -9.54
N ASP A 75 -1.19 -10.65 -10.10
CA ASP A 75 0.07 -11.17 -10.62
C ASP A 75 0.90 -11.81 -9.51
N ILE A 76 0.96 -11.19 -8.32
CA ILE A 76 1.67 -11.74 -7.16
C ILE A 76 1.03 -13.05 -6.69
N ILE A 77 -0.30 -13.12 -6.61
CA ILE A 77 -1.02 -14.33 -6.21
C ILE A 77 -0.77 -15.44 -7.23
N HIS A 78 -0.89 -15.14 -8.52
CA HIS A 78 -0.66 -16.11 -9.60
C HIS A 78 0.79 -16.60 -9.63
N LYS A 79 1.75 -15.70 -9.47
CA LYS A 79 3.18 -16.02 -9.45
C LYS A 79 3.57 -16.86 -8.24
N GLU A 80 2.96 -16.65 -7.08
CA GLU A 80 3.22 -17.46 -5.89
C GLU A 80 2.57 -18.84 -5.97
N GLY A 81 1.33 -18.92 -6.46
CA GLY A 81 0.71 -20.17 -6.92
C GLY A 81 0.14 -21.10 -5.83
N SER A 82 0.25 -20.76 -4.54
CA SER A 82 -0.32 -21.59 -3.47
C SER A 82 -1.83 -21.38 -3.24
N PHE A 83 -2.39 -20.27 -3.75
CA PHE A 83 -3.77 -19.88 -3.53
C PHE A 83 -4.52 -19.64 -4.84
N ASN A 84 -5.80 -19.99 -4.85
CA ASN A 84 -6.73 -19.58 -5.89
C ASN A 84 -7.43 -18.28 -5.45
N LEU A 85 -7.59 -17.34 -6.38
CA LEU A 85 -8.27 -16.08 -6.12
C LEU A 85 -9.79 -16.26 -6.27
N ASP A 86 -10.52 -16.27 -5.17
CA ASP A 86 -11.99 -16.39 -5.17
C ASP A 86 -12.67 -15.05 -5.55
N LYS A 87 -12.22 -13.95 -4.94
CA LYS A 87 -12.82 -12.62 -5.09
C LYS A 87 -11.76 -11.55 -4.89
N LEU A 88 -11.77 -10.52 -5.73
CA LEU A 88 -10.97 -9.31 -5.55
C LEU A 88 -11.86 -8.11 -5.83
N GLU A 89 -12.00 -7.25 -4.84
CA GLU A 89 -12.79 -6.03 -4.91
C GLU A 89 -11.96 -4.84 -4.44
N VAL A 90 -12.22 -3.70 -5.06
CA VAL A 90 -11.68 -2.41 -4.65
C VAL A 90 -12.88 -1.53 -4.35
N PHE A 91 -12.84 -0.84 -3.22
CA PHE A 91 -13.87 0.09 -2.79
C PHE A 91 -13.19 1.31 -2.18
N GLU A 92 -13.87 2.44 -2.31
CA GLU A 92 -13.43 3.71 -1.73
C GLU A 92 -13.97 3.85 -0.31
N VAL A 93 -13.18 4.48 0.55
CA VAL A 93 -13.52 4.77 1.94
C VAL A 93 -13.30 6.25 2.17
N ASN A 94 -14.26 6.92 2.81
CA ASN A 94 -14.05 8.31 3.20
C ASN A 94 -13.00 8.38 4.32
N TRP A 95 -12.07 9.31 4.18
CA TRP A 95 -11.06 9.61 5.19
C TRP A 95 -11.62 10.43 6.35
N ASP A 96 -12.75 11.11 6.16
CA ASP A 96 -13.43 11.82 7.23
C ASP A 96 -14.02 10.80 8.21
N ALA A 97 -13.51 10.83 9.45
CA ALA A 97 -13.97 9.97 10.53
C ALA A 97 -15.34 10.37 11.09
N SER A 98 -15.93 11.47 10.61
CA SER A 98 -17.22 11.99 11.06
C SER A 98 -18.43 11.60 10.19
N ASP A 99 -18.21 10.80 9.15
CA ASP A 99 -19.26 10.16 8.35
C ASP A 99 -19.88 8.93 9.02
#